data_AF-A0A2T7XA79-F1
#
_entry.id   AF-A0A2T7XA79-F1
#
_cell.length_a   1.000
_cell.length_b   1.000
_cell.length_c   1.000
_cell.angle_alpha   90.00
_cell.angle_beta   90.00
_cell.angle_gamma   90.00
#
_symmetry.space_group_name_H-M   'P 1'
#
loop_
_entity.id
_entity.type
_entity.pdbx_description
1 polymer ?
#
loop_
_entity_poly.entity_id
_entity_poly.type
_entity_poly.pdbx_seq_one_letter_code
_entity_poly.pdbx_strand_id
1 'polypeptide(L)'
;MKQKILVWALTLVLLAGAWGVSKATLPDDASTAAFPTVAALDEPVSVRNLEVTVTDVHAASRVTDADGWSAEGTWVVVDLEAASVVTQEAAILGLAELVVGDRTFSATDRGTTFAKQRLVTGVARAGSLAFELPADALVGTATLRLGVPNGSPNEVLLDGLIELPIVLDDLPVEVEVLLDENGWAR
;
A
#
# COMPACT_ATOMS: atom_id res chain seq x y z
N MET A 1 59.72 -0.77 9.89
CA MET A 1 58.72 0.24 9.45
C MET A 1 57.95 -0.19 8.20
N LYS A 2 58.61 -0.65 7.12
CA LYS A 2 57.95 -1.04 5.85
C LYS A 2 56.86 -2.13 5.98
N GLN A 3 57.07 -3.17 6.79
CA GLN A 3 56.05 -4.21 7.03
C GLN A 3 54.79 -3.67 7.71
N LYS A 4 54.93 -2.76 8.68
CA LYS A 4 53.77 -2.16 9.37
C LYS A 4 52.93 -1.34 8.39
N ILE A 5 53.59 -0.56 7.52
CA ILE A 5 52.92 0.24 6.48
C ILE A 5 52.18 -0.67 5.49
N LEU A 6 52.79 -1.79 5.07
CA LEU A 6 52.15 -2.76 4.18
C LEU A 6 50.88 -3.37 4.81
N VAL A 7 50.96 -3.77 6.09
CA VAL A 7 49.81 -4.33 6.82
C VAL A 7 48.68 -3.30 6.91
N TRP A 8 48.98 -2.05 7.29
CA TRP A 8 47.97 -0.99 7.36
C TRP A 8 47.34 -0.66 6.01
N ALA A 9 48.14 -0.62 4.94
CA ALA A 9 47.63 -0.41 3.59
C ALA A 9 46.70 -1.56 3.15
N LEU A 10 47.08 -2.81 3.43
CA LEU A 10 46.26 -3.97 3.13
C LEU A 10 44.95 -3.96 3.94
N THR A 11 44.99 -3.60 5.22
CA THR A 11 43.80 -3.45 6.05
C THR A 11 42.86 -2.39 5.48
N LEU A 12 43.39 -1.26 5.04
CA LEU A 12 42.58 -0.17 4.46
C LEU A 12 41.93 -0.59 3.13
N VAL A 13 42.65 -1.33 2.29
CA VAL A 13 42.10 -1.91 1.05
C VAL A 13 40.99 -2.92 1.36
N LEU A 14 41.19 -3.81 2.32
CA LEU A 14 40.18 -4.79 2.71
C LEU A 14 38.94 -4.14 3.33
N LEU A 15 39.12 -3.09 4.15
CA LEU A 15 38.02 -2.31 4.71
C LEU A 15 37.25 -1.55 3.63
N ALA A 16 37.94 -0.92 2.68
CA ALA A 16 37.30 -0.25 1.55
C ALA A 16 36.56 -1.27 0.65
N GLY A 17 37.15 -2.46 0.44
CA GLY A 17 36.52 -3.56 -0.27
C GLY A 17 35.26 -4.07 0.44
N ALA A 18 35.32 -4.31 1.75
CA ALA A 18 34.16 -4.73 2.55
C ALA A 18 33.06 -3.67 2.58
N TRP A 19 33.43 -2.39 2.71
CA TRP A 19 32.48 -1.27 2.64
C TRP A 19 31.81 -1.18 1.26
N GLY A 20 32.59 -1.34 0.19
CA GLY A 20 32.07 -1.40 -1.17
C GLY A 20 31.10 -2.56 -1.38
N VAL A 21 31.45 -3.76 -0.91
CA VAL A 21 30.56 -4.93 -0.95
C VAL A 21 29.29 -4.65 -0.17
N SER A 22 29.37 -4.13 1.06
CA SER A 22 28.20 -3.79 1.87
C SER A 22 27.25 -2.79 1.21
N LYS A 23 27.76 -1.90 0.36
CA LYS A 23 26.93 -0.96 -0.41
C LYS A 23 26.36 -1.54 -1.70
N ALA A 24 26.99 -2.58 -2.24
CA ALA A 24 26.53 -3.29 -3.43
C ALA A 24 25.59 -4.46 -3.10
N THR A 25 25.66 -5.00 -1.89
CA THR A 25 24.76 -6.06 -1.42
C THR A 25 23.34 -5.52 -1.33
N LEU A 26 22.40 -6.27 -1.89
CA LEU A 26 20.97 -5.99 -1.73
C LEU A 26 20.59 -6.01 -0.24
N PRO A 27 19.53 -5.30 0.17
CA PRO A 27 19.00 -5.39 1.53
C PRO A 27 18.78 -6.84 1.97
N ASP A 28 18.95 -7.13 3.26
CA ASP A 28 18.85 -8.50 3.81
C ASP A 28 17.47 -9.14 3.57
N ASP A 29 16.44 -8.31 3.37
CA ASP A 29 15.06 -8.69 3.06
C ASP A 29 14.76 -8.78 1.56
N ALA A 30 15.72 -8.48 0.67
CA ALA A 30 15.50 -8.50 -0.77
C ALA A 30 15.08 -9.88 -1.32
N SER A 31 15.52 -10.97 -0.69
CA SER A 31 15.06 -12.32 -1.04
C SER A 31 13.61 -12.61 -0.65
N THR A 32 13.05 -11.78 0.23
CA THR A 32 11.68 -11.85 0.73
C THR A 32 10.90 -10.58 0.38
N ALA A 33 11.38 -9.78 -0.58
CA ALA A 33 10.64 -8.63 -1.07
C ALA A 33 9.46 -9.12 -1.92
N ALA A 34 8.33 -8.43 -1.83
CA ALA A 34 7.18 -8.72 -2.66
C ALA A 34 7.49 -8.42 -4.15
N PHE A 35 6.86 -9.18 -5.03
CA PHE A 35 6.75 -8.99 -6.47
C PHE A 35 5.38 -8.36 -6.74
N PRO A 36 5.27 -7.03 -6.67
CA PRO A 36 3.98 -6.36 -6.86
C PRO A 36 3.53 -6.48 -8.32
N THR A 37 2.22 -6.67 -8.48
CA THR A 37 1.57 -6.42 -9.77
C THR A 37 1.09 -4.98 -9.78
N VAL A 38 1.54 -4.21 -10.78
CA VAL A 38 1.17 -2.80 -10.92
C VAL A 38 -0.25 -2.70 -11.48
N ALA A 39 -1.12 -1.98 -10.77
CA ALA A 39 -2.47 -1.64 -11.19
C ALA A 39 -2.49 -0.31 -11.95
N ALA A 40 -3.59 -0.06 -12.65
CA ALA A 40 -3.98 1.24 -13.17
C ALA A 40 -5.42 1.56 -12.76
N LEU A 41 -5.80 2.83 -12.79
CA LEU A 41 -7.17 3.24 -12.52
C LEU A 41 -8.11 2.62 -13.57
N ASP A 42 -9.30 2.19 -13.13
CA ASP A 42 -10.34 1.54 -13.95
C ASP A 42 -9.92 0.23 -14.63
N GLU A 43 -8.76 -0.33 -14.31
CA GLU A 43 -8.28 -1.59 -14.86
C GLU A 43 -8.31 -2.69 -13.78
N PRO A 44 -9.05 -3.80 -13.99
CA PRO A 44 -9.06 -4.91 -13.06
C PRO A 44 -7.70 -5.60 -13.06
N VAL A 45 -7.14 -5.81 -11.86
CA VAL A 45 -5.89 -6.52 -11.65
C VAL A 45 -6.09 -7.66 -10.68
N SER A 46 -5.48 -8.81 -10.99
CA SER A 46 -5.65 -10.05 -10.26
C SER A 46 -4.31 -10.58 -9.77
N VAL A 47 -4.20 -10.89 -8.47
CA VAL A 47 -3.07 -11.57 -7.84
C VAL A 47 -3.55 -12.68 -6.93
N ARG A 48 -3.03 -13.90 -7.11
CA ARG A 48 -3.43 -15.09 -6.32
C ARG A 48 -4.94 -15.23 -6.10
N ASN A 49 -5.44 -14.79 -4.95
CA ASN A 49 -6.83 -14.91 -4.51
C ASN A 49 -7.53 -13.54 -4.38
N LEU A 50 -6.98 -12.49 -4.98
CA LEU A 50 -7.48 -11.12 -4.91
C LEU A 50 -7.59 -10.57 -6.33
N GLU A 51 -8.76 -10.06 -6.66
CA GLU A 51 -8.98 -9.19 -7.82
C GLU A 51 -9.44 -7.83 -7.30
N VAL A 52 -8.84 -6.75 -7.81
CA VAL A 52 -9.20 -5.38 -7.46
C VAL A 52 -9.29 -4.53 -8.71
N THR A 53 -10.27 -3.64 -8.75
CA THR A 53 -10.33 -2.49 -9.64
C THR A 53 -10.36 -1.24 -8.78
N VAL A 54 -9.41 -0.33 -8.93
CA VAL A 54 -9.49 0.99 -8.28
C VAL A 54 -10.22 1.92 -9.23
N THR A 55 -11.37 2.42 -8.80
CA THR A 55 -12.29 3.21 -9.65
C THR A 55 -12.05 4.70 -9.54
N ASP A 56 -11.68 5.19 -8.35
CA ASP A 56 -11.36 6.61 -8.18
C ASP A 56 -10.40 6.85 -7.00
N VAL A 57 -9.76 8.02 -6.99
CA VAL A 57 -8.88 8.48 -5.92
C VAL A 57 -9.12 9.96 -5.64
N HIS A 58 -9.46 10.27 -4.39
CA HIS A 58 -9.77 11.63 -3.94
C HIS A 58 -8.76 12.12 -2.90
N ALA A 59 -8.54 13.43 -2.89
CA ALA A 59 -7.92 14.12 -1.76
C ALA A 59 -8.97 14.98 -1.07
N ALA A 60 -9.05 14.96 0.27
CA ALA A 60 -10.10 15.67 0.99
C ALA A 60 -9.62 16.31 2.30
N SER A 61 -10.29 17.39 2.70
CA SER A 61 -10.10 18.02 4.01
C SER A 61 -11.02 17.47 5.12
N ARG A 62 -12.00 16.68 4.72
CA ARG A 62 -12.97 16.03 5.61
C ARG A 62 -13.51 14.78 4.94
N VAL A 63 -13.72 13.73 5.72
CA VAL A 63 -14.40 12.51 5.28
C VAL A 63 -15.67 12.30 6.10
N THR A 64 -16.68 11.74 5.47
CA THR A 64 -17.96 11.35 6.10
C THR A 64 -18.39 9.98 5.63
N ASP A 65 -19.25 9.32 6.39
CA ASP A 65 -19.95 8.14 5.91
C ASP A 65 -21.48 8.27 5.99
N ALA A 66 -22.18 7.31 5.38
CA ALA A 66 -23.64 7.26 5.37
C ALA A 66 -24.26 7.08 6.77
N ASP A 67 -23.50 6.50 7.72
CA ASP A 67 -23.93 6.28 9.11
C ASP A 67 -23.75 7.52 10.00
N GLY A 68 -23.22 8.61 9.45
CA GLY A 68 -23.06 9.91 10.11
C GLY A 68 -21.76 10.08 10.89
N TRP A 69 -20.80 9.16 10.76
CA TRP A 69 -19.44 9.38 11.21
C TRP A 69 -18.75 10.42 10.31
N SER A 70 -17.88 11.23 10.89
CA SER A 70 -17.08 12.20 10.15
C SER A 70 -15.76 12.48 10.84
N ALA A 71 -14.76 12.88 10.06
CA ALA A 71 -13.47 13.32 10.55
C ALA A 71 -12.87 14.41 9.67
N GLU A 72 -12.35 15.47 10.29
CA GLU A 72 -11.57 16.52 9.63
C GLU A 72 -10.09 16.13 9.60
N GLY A 73 -9.34 16.55 8.58
CA GLY A 73 -7.92 16.23 8.46
C GLY A 73 -7.42 16.39 7.03
N THR A 74 -6.28 15.79 6.71
CA THR A 74 -5.83 15.64 5.32
C THR A 74 -6.01 14.18 4.95
N TRP A 75 -6.86 13.91 3.96
CA TRP A 75 -7.29 12.56 3.63
C TRP A 75 -6.98 12.22 2.18
N VAL A 76 -6.57 10.97 1.96
CA VAL A 76 -6.64 10.32 0.66
C VAL A 76 -7.72 9.24 0.75
N VAL A 77 -8.70 9.29 -0.15
CA VAL A 77 -9.76 8.29 -0.25
C VAL A 77 -9.59 7.54 -1.56
N VAL A 78 -9.72 6.22 -1.52
CA VAL A 78 -9.60 5.34 -2.69
C VAL A 78 -10.87 4.53 -2.80
N ASP A 79 -11.57 4.70 -3.90
CA ASP A 79 -12.76 3.92 -4.22
C ASP A 79 -12.36 2.72 -5.05
N LEU A 80 -12.85 1.56 -4.66
CA LEU A 80 -12.45 0.31 -5.29
C LEU A 80 -13.54 -0.74 -5.26
N GLU A 81 -13.39 -1.68 -6.18
CA GLU A 81 -14.12 -2.93 -6.22
C GLU A 81 -13.14 -4.07 -5.99
N ALA A 82 -13.49 -5.03 -5.13
CA ALA A 82 -12.63 -6.18 -4.85
C ALA A 82 -13.43 -7.48 -4.73
N ALA A 83 -12.85 -8.55 -5.26
CA ALA A 83 -13.36 -9.92 -5.15
C ALA A 83 -12.24 -10.87 -4.75
N SER A 84 -12.62 -12.04 -4.23
CA SER A 84 -11.69 -13.17 -4.22
C SER A 84 -11.81 -13.96 -5.52
N VAL A 85 -10.73 -14.59 -5.97
CA VAL A 85 -10.71 -15.27 -7.28
C VAL A 85 -10.78 -16.80 -7.13
N VAL A 86 -10.14 -17.35 -6.10
CA VAL A 86 -9.97 -18.79 -5.90
C VAL A 86 -10.87 -19.31 -4.78
N THR A 87 -10.90 -18.66 -3.62
CA THR A 87 -11.64 -19.11 -2.42
C THR A 87 -12.06 -17.94 -1.54
N GLN A 88 -13.19 -18.09 -0.83
CA GLN A 88 -13.67 -17.14 0.18
C GLN A 88 -13.07 -17.41 1.56
N GLU A 89 -12.42 -18.55 1.75
CA GLU A 89 -11.82 -18.92 3.02
C GLU A 89 -10.68 -17.94 3.37
N ALA A 90 -10.83 -17.25 4.51
CA ALA A 90 -9.93 -16.19 4.96
C ALA A 90 -9.66 -15.07 3.93
N ALA A 91 -10.55 -14.90 2.94
CA ALA A 91 -10.42 -13.84 1.94
C ALA A 91 -10.88 -12.50 2.52
N ILE A 92 -9.95 -11.81 3.16
CA ILE A 92 -10.15 -10.49 3.76
C ILE A 92 -9.17 -9.53 3.12
N LEU A 93 -9.62 -8.34 2.72
CA LEU A 93 -8.72 -7.26 2.32
C LEU A 93 -8.01 -6.70 3.56
N GLY A 94 -6.96 -7.40 4.00
CA GLY A 94 -6.28 -7.12 5.25
C GLY A 94 -5.12 -6.15 5.11
N LEU A 95 -4.43 -6.14 3.96
CA LEU A 95 -3.43 -5.14 3.65
C LEU A 95 -4.06 -4.03 2.81
N ALA A 96 -4.10 -2.83 3.39
CA ALA A 96 -4.51 -1.60 2.74
C ALA A 96 -3.60 -0.49 3.28
N GLU A 97 -2.52 -0.22 2.55
CA GLU A 97 -1.48 0.74 2.94
C GLU A 97 -1.26 1.77 1.84
N LEU A 98 -0.98 3.01 2.24
CA LEU A 98 -0.52 4.08 1.37
C LEU A 98 0.91 4.43 1.76
N VAL A 99 1.86 4.24 0.84
CA VAL A 99 3.26 4.58 1.04
C VAL A 99 3.55 5.93 0.39
N VAL A 100 4.06 6.88 1.17
CA VAL A 100 4.48 8.21 0.70
C VAL A 100 5.91 8.45 1.15
N GLY A 101 6.86 8.39 0.22
CA GLY A 101 8.28 8.45 0.56
C GLY A 101 8.71 7.26 1.43
N ASP A 102 9.20 7.53 2.64
CA ASP A 102 9.61 6.54 3.64
C ASP A 102 8.52 6.23 4.68
N ARG A 103 7.31 6.77 4.49
CA ARG A 103 6.20 6.69 5.44
C ARG A 103 5.11 5.76 4.92
N THR A 104 4.62 4.89 5.78
CA THR A 104 3.49 4.00 5.49
C THR A 104 2.29 4.36 6.35
N PHE A 105 1.15 4.57 5.71
CA PHE A 105 -0.13 4.87 6.36
C PHE A 105 -1.09 3.73 6.13
N SER A 106 -1.69 3.18 7.18
CA SER A 106 -2.75 2.17 7.03
C SER A 106 -4.10 2.85 6.82
N ALA A 107 -5.00 2.19 6.09
CA ALA A 107 -6.38 2.64 6.00
C ALA A 107 -7.00 2.72 7.41
N THR A 108 -7.79 3.76 7.67
CA THR A 108 -8.56 3.91 8.91
C THR A 108 -9.47 2.70 9.11
N ASP A 109 -9.72 2.31 10.36
CA ASP A 109 -10.75 1.32 10.73
C ASP A 109 -12.00 1.98 11.33
N ARG A 110 -12.02 3.32 11.33
CA ARG A 110 -13.15 4.16 11.75
C ARG A 110 -14.10 4.39 10.58
N GLY A 111 -15.40 4.49 10.87
CA GLY A 111 -16.46 4.68 9.88
C GLY A 111 -16.68 3.44 8.99
N THR A 112 -17.44 3.59 7.91
CA THR A 112 -17.77 2.50 6.97
C THR A 112 -16.69 2.22 5.92
N THR A 113 -15.41 2.22 6.29
CA THR A 113 -14.32 1.93 5.34
C THR A 113 -14.30 0.47 4.85
N PHE A 114 -13.77 0.25 3.65
CA PHE A 114 -13.61 -1.05 3.01
C PHE A 114 -12.41 -1.87 3.58
N ALA A 115 -11.66 -1.31 4.53
CA ALA A 115 -10.57 -2.04 5.18
C ALA A 115 -11.10 -3.27 5.95
N LYS A 116 -10.37 -4.39 5.88
CA LYS A 116 -10.71 -5.67 6.52
C LYS A 116 -12.07 -6.24 6.10
N GLN A 117 -12.60 -5.83 4.95
CA GLN A 117 -13.82 -6.42 4.40
C GLN A 117 -13.58 -7.84 3.92
N ARG A 118 -14.58 -8.71 4.15
CA ARG A 118 -14.60 -10.05 3.58
C ARG A 118 -14.94 -9.99 2.10
N LEU A 119 -14.15 -10.69 1.30
CA LEU A 119 -14.29 -10.80 -0.14
C LEU A 119 -15.13 -12.02 -0.51
N VAL A 120 -15.78 -11.95 -1.67
CA VAL A 120 -16.70 -12.97 -2.17
C VAL A 120 -16.14 -13.49 -3.49
N THR A 121 -16.01 -14.82 -3.61
CA THR A 121 -15.42 -15.42 -4.81
C THR A 121 -16.26 -15.13 -6.03
N GLY A 122 -15.64 -14.49 -7.04
CA GLY A 122 -16.26 -14.15 -8.31
C GLY A 122 -17.36 -13.10 -8.25
N VAL A 123 -17.52 -12.41 -7.11
CA VAL A 123 -18.52 -11.34 -6.95
C VAL A 123 -17.84 -10.14 -6.29
N ALA A 124 -17.61 -9.09 -7.07
CA ALA A 124 -16.97 -7.88 -6.59
C ALA A 124 -17.84 -7.14 -5.57
N ARG A 125 -17.19 -6.65 -4.53
CA ARG A 125 -17.75 -5.76 -3.52
C ARG A 125 -17.11 -4.39 -3.66
N ALA A 126 -17.90 -3.34 -3.58
CA ALA A 126 -17.45 -1.96 -3.71
C ALA A 126 -17.40 -1.25 -2.35
N GLY A 127 -16.54 -0.25 -2.22
CA GLY A 127 -16.51 0.72 -1.14
C GLY A 127 -15.20 1.52 -1.10
N SER A 128 -15.03 2.35 -0.07
CA SER A 128 -13.89 3.27 0.03
C SER A 128 -12.88 2.91 1.12
N LEU A 129 -11.59 3.02 0.78
CA LEU A 129 -10.50 3.08 1.76
C LEU A 129 -10.16 4.55 2.04
N ALA A 130 -9.94 4.90 3.30
CA ALA A 130 -9.54 6.26 3.68
C ALA A 130 -8.25 6.26 4.50
N PHE A 131 -7.31 7.14 4.15
CA PHE A 131 -6.00 7.27 4.75
C PHE A 131 -5.85 8.69 5.31
N GLU A 132 -5.57 8.80 6.61
CA GLU A 132 -5.28 10.10 7.24
C GLU A 132 -3.79 10.40 7.10
N LEU A 133 -3.47 11.52 6.48
CA LEU A 133 -2.12 12.01 6.26
C LEU A 133 -1.90 13.27 7.12
N PRO A 134 -0.67 13.54 7.57
CA PRO A 134 -0.32 14.86 8.05
C PRO A 134 -0.34 15.87 6.91
N ALA A 135 -0.56 17.15 7.25
CA ALA A 135 -0.81 18.22 6.28
C ALA A 135 0.32 18.44 5.25
N ASP A 136 1.54 17.97 5.54
CA ASP A 136 2.71 18.08 4.67
C ASP A 136 2.92 16.87 3.74
N ALA A 137 2.11 15.82 3.86
CA ALA A 137 2.31 14.56 3.16
C ALA A 137 1.43 14.39 1.90
N LEU A 138 0.56 15.37 1.58
CA LEU A 138 -0.29 15.34 0.38
C LEU A 138 0.44 15.95 -0.83
N VAL A 139 1.65 15.49 -1.11
CA VAL A 139 2.51 15.98 -2.21
C VAL A 139 3.34 14.84 -2.80
N GLY A 140 3.73 14.96 -4.06
CA GLY A 140 4.55 13.98 -4.76
C GLY A 140 3.77 12.74 -5.22
N THR A 141 4.40 11.58 -5.07
CA THR A 141 3.83 10.29 -5.49
C THR A 141 3.63 9.39 -4.29
N ALA A 142 2.46 8.77 -4.22
CA ALA A 142 2.15 7.70 -3.28
C ALA A 142 2.06 6.35 -4.01
N THR A 143 2.19 5.26 -3.25
CA THR A 143 1.92 3.91 -3.73
C THR A 143 0.87 3.29 -2.81
N LEU A 144 -0.32 3.05 -3.35
CA LEU A 144 -1.33 2.24 -2.69
C LEU A 144 -0.94 0.77 -2.80
N ARG A 145 -0.96 0.05 -1.69
CA ARG A 145 -0.58 -1.35 -1.56
C ARG A 145 -1.76 -2.14 -1.02
N LEU A 146 -2.24 -3.10 -1.81
CA LEU A 146 -3.39 -3.93 -1.49
C LEU A 146 -3.02 -5.41 -1.48
N GLY A 147 -3.58 -6.16 -0.54
CA GLY A 147 -3.31 -7.59 -0.45
C GLY A 147 -4.22 -8.34 0.52
N VAL A 148 -4.31 -9.64 0.31
CA VAL A 148 -4.94 -10.58 1.25
C VAL A 148 -3.82 -11.23 2.09
N PRO A 149 -3.83 -11.06 3.42
CA PRO A 149 -2.80 -11.65 4.27
C PRO A 149 -2.86 -13.18 4.25
N ASN A 150 -1.71 -13.83 4.45
CA ASN A 150 -1.63 -15.28 4.60
C ASN A 150 -1.12 -15.64 6.01
N GLY A 151 -2.03 -16.06 6.88
CA GLY A 151 -1.72 -16.42 8.26
C GLY A 151 -1.62 -15.22 9.21
N SER A 152 -0.60 -14.38 9.07
CA SER A 152 -0.41 -13.19 9.91
C SER A 152 -1.09 -11.96 9.28
N PRO A 153 -1.76 -11.07 10.05
CA PRO A 153 -2.56 -9.95 9.52
C PRO A 153 -1.81 -8.95 8.62
N ASN A 154 -0.47 -8.91 8.72
CA ASN A 154 0.38 -7.98 7.97
C ASN A 154 1.38 -8.71 7.05
N GLU A 155 1.29 -10.03 6.96
CA GLU A 155 2.15 -10.82 6.08
C GLU A 155 1.39 -11.11 4.79
N VAL A 156 1.67 -10.30 3.78
CA VAL A 156 1.22 -10.59 2.41
C VAL A 156 2.27 -11.46 1.75
N LEU A 157 1.78 -12.46 1.01
CA LEU A 157 2.64 -13.31 0.20
C LEU A 157 3.38 -12.47 -0.84
N LEU A 158 4.61 -12.88 -1.16
CA LEU A 158 5.50 -12.12 -2.05
C LEU A 158 4.82 -11.77 -3.38
N ASP A 159 4.02 -12.66 -3.94
CA ASP A 159 3.28 -12.56 -5.20
C ASP A 159 1.77 -12.30 -5.01
N GLY A 160 1.38 -11.79 -3.84
CA GLY A 160 -0.02 -11.46 -3.48
C GLY A 160 -0.28 -9.97 -3.28
N LEU A 161 0.61 -9.12 -3.80
CA LEU A 161 0.59 -7.67 -3.61
C LEU A 161 0.21 -6.94 -4.90
N ILE A 162 -0.77 -6.05 -4.81
CA ILE A 162 -1.13 -5.09 -5.86
C ILE A 162 -0.58 -3.73 -5.46
N GLU A 163 0.06 -3.03 -6.39
CA GLU A 163 0.52 -1.66 -6.21
C GLU A 163 -0.09 -0.71 -7.23
N LEU A 164 -0.72 0.37 -6.79
CA LEU A 164 -1.19 1.45 -7.64
C LEU A 164 -0.37 2.72 -7.34
N PRO A 165 0.39 3.25 -8.31
CA PRO A 165 1.01 4.57 -8.17
C PRO A 165 -0.05 5.67 -8.27
N ILE A 166 0.00 6.63 -7.35
CA ILE A 166 -0.93 7.77 -7.26
C ILE A 166 -0.11 9.05 -7.27
N VAL A 167 -0.39 9.97 -8.19
CA VAL A 167 0.23 11.30 -8.21
C VAL A 167 -0.60 12.24 -7.33
N LEU A 168 -0.14 12.48 -6.10
CA LEU A 168 -0.86 13.29 -5.12
C LEU A 168 -0.95 14.76 -5.53
N ASP A 169 0.07 15.25 -6.24
CA ASP A 169 0.12 16.66 -6.72
C ASP A 169 -1.00 17.00 -7.72
N ASP A 170 -1.55 15.98 -8.40
CA ASP A 170 -2.58 16.15 -9.43
C ASP A 170 -4.00 16.04 -8.83
N LEU A 171 -4.14 15.65 -7.56
CA LEU A 171 -5.44 15.48 -6.93
C LEU A 171 -6.00 16.83 -6.44
N PRO A 172 -7.16 17.28 -6.95
CA PRO A 172 -7.82 18.44 -6.39
C PRO A 172 -8.26 18.14 -4.95
N VAL A 173 -7.97 19.04 -4.01
CA VAL A 173 -8.40 18.87 -2.62
C VAL A 173 -9.87 19.27 -2.49
N GLU A 174 -10.69 18.26 -2.22
CA GLU A 174 -12.12 18.41 -1.97
C GLU A 174 -12.39 18.85 -0.52
N VAL A 175 -13.46 19.60 -0.32
CA VAL A 175 -13.84 20.05 1.03
C VAL A 175 -14.26 18.84 1.86
N GLU A 176 -15.09 17.97 1.29
CA GLU A 176 -15.67 16.82 1.95
C GLU A 176 -15.86 15.70 0.93
N VAL A 177 -15.46 14.48 1.29
CA VAL A 177 -15.73 13.26 0.53
C VAL A 177 -16.62 12.34 1.37
N LEU A 178 -17.65 11.79 0.74
CA LEU A 178 -18.51 10.76 1.33
C LEU A 178 -17.95 9.39 0.95
N LEU A 179 -17.66 8.55 1.96
CA LEU A 179 -17.22 7.19 1.73
C LEU A 179 -18.36 6.35 1.13
N ASP A 180 -18.05 5.60 0.09
CA ASP A 180 -18.98 4.65 -0.51
C ASP A 180 -19.36 3.55 0.48
N GLU A 181 -20.65 3.23 0.49
CA GLU A 181 -21.18 2.15 1.31
C GLU A 181 -20.61 0.80 0.85
N ASN A 182 -20.12 0.02 1.81
CA ASN A 182 -19.60 -1.32 1.55
C ASN A 182 -20.70 -2.24 1.00
N GLY A 183 -20.70 -2.47 -0.31
CA GLY A 183 -21.81 -3.09 -1.03
C GLY A 183 -21.39 -4.06 -2.12
N TRP A 184 -22.34 -4.39 -2.99
CA TRP A 184 -22.06 -5.09 -4.25
C TRP A 184 -21.65 -4.05 -5.29
N ALA A 185 -20.60 -4.36 -6.06
CA ALA A 185 -20.23 -3.62 -7.26
C ALA A 185 -21.43 -3.52 -8.22
N ARG A 186 -21.55 -2.40 -8.94
CA ARG A 186 -22.72 -2.10 -9.80
C ARG A 186 -22.45 -2.30 -11.28
#